data_AF-A0A972ABP2-F1
#
_entry.id   AF-A0A972ABP2-F1
#
_cell.length_a   1.000
_cell.length_b   1.000
_cell.length_c   1.000
_cell.angle_alpha   90.00
_cell.angle_beta   90.00
_cell.angle_gamma   90.00
#
_symmetry.space_group_name_H-M   'P 1'
#
loop_
_entity.id
_entity.type
_entity.pdbx_description
1 polymer ?
#
loop_
_entity_poly.entity_id
_entity_poly.type
_entity_poly.pdbx_seq_one_letter_code
_entity_poly.pdbx_strand_id
1 'polypeptide(L)' 'RGTLSIALGDRETHEYSSHTILKIPEGTKMNVRNLHDETLEITVVKVPAP' A
#
# COMPACT_ATOMS: atom_id res chain seq x y z
N ARG A 1 3.08 -10.59 4.78
CA ARG A 1 4.08 -10.36 5.86
C ARG A 1 5.04 -9.25 5.43
N GLY A 2 5.71 -8.57 6.36
CA GLY A 2 6.59 -7.43 6.09
C GLY A 2 5.95 -6.04 6.26
N THR A 3 6.74 -5.00 6.05
CA THR A 3 6.38 -3.59 6.23
C THR A 3 6.15 -2.90 4.88
N LEU A 4 4.94 -2.38 4.67
CA LEU A 4 4.52 -1.71 3.44
C LEU A 4 4.86 -0.21 3.51
N SER A 5 5.71 0.27 2.61
CA SER A 5 5.92 1.71 2.40
C SER A 5 5.11 2.20 1.19
N ILE A 6 4.15 3.10 1.38
CA ILE A 6 3.25 3.57 0.33
C ILE A 6 3.03 5.09 0.41
N ALA A 7 3.11 5.76 -0.74
CA ALA A 7 2.67 7.14 -0.90
C ALA A 7 1.34 7.18 -1.66
N LEU A 8 0.37 7.93 -1.12
CA LEU A 8 -0.99 8.05 -1.65
C LEU A 8 -1.24 9.47 -2.15
N GLY A 9 -1.49 9.61 -3.45
CA GLY A 9 -1.60 10.91 -4.12
C GLY A 9 -0.26 11.66 -4.09
N ASP A 10 -0.30 12.92 -3.64
CA ASP A 10 0.87 13.80 -3.47
C ASP A 10 1.40 13.82 -2.02
N ARG A 11 0.95 12.87 -1.19
CA ARG A 11 1.40 12.76 0.20
C ARG A 11 2.75 12.04 0.28
N GLU A 12 3.45 12.26 1.39
CA GLU A 12 4.69 11.55 1.72
C GLU A 12 4.46 10.04 1.90
N THR A 13 5.55 9.29 1.82
CA THR A 13 5.52 7.83 2.01
C THR A 13 5.22 7.51 3.47
N HIS A 14 4.23 6.65 3.70
CA HIS A 14 3.87 6.13 5.02
C HIS A 14 4.16 4.65 5.10
N GLU A 15 4.51 4.19 6.30
CA GLU A 15 4.81 2.77 6.55
C GLU A 15 3.71 2.11 7.36
N TYR A 16 3.34 0.89 6.95
CA TYR A 16 2.31 0.10 7.60
C TYR A 16 2.85 -1.30 7.86
N SER A 17 2.71 -1.76 9.11
CA SER A 17 3.09 -3.11 9.48
C SER A 17 2.10 -4.14 8.95
N SER A 18 2.53 -5.40 8.94
CA SER A 18 1.71 -6.54 8.52
C SER A 18 0.34 -6.56 9.20
N HIS A 19 -0.68 -7.07 8.50
CA HIS A 19 -2.09 -7.15 8.95
C HIS A 19 -2.84 -5.80 9.04
N THR A 20 -2.30 -4.75 8.41
CA THR A 20 -3.02 -3.48 8.23
C THR A 20 -3.91 -3.51 6.99
N ILE A 21 -5.17 -3.08 7.13
CA ILE A 21 -6.08 -2.90 5.99
C ILE A 21 -6.15 -1.41 5.65
N LEU A 22 -5.73 -1.05 4.44
CA LEU A 22 -5.85 0.31 3.92
C LEU A 22 -7.08 0.43 3.03
N LYS A 23 -7.96 1.38 3.35
CA LYS A 23 -9.07 1.76 2.49
C LYS A 23 -8.64 2.98 1.68
N ILE A 24 -8.47 2.77 0.38
CA ILE A 24 -7.99 3.80 -0.55
C ILE A 24 -9.15 4.21 -1.45
N PRO A 25 -9.53 5.50 -1.51
CA PRO A 25 -10.58 5.98 -2.40
C PRO A 25 -10.21 5.79 -3.88
N GLU A 26 -11.22 5.64 -4.72
CA GLU A 26 -11.05 5.59 -6.17
C GLU A 26 -10.31 6.85 -6.69
N GLY A 27 -9.48 6.67 -7.72
CA GLY A 27 -8.70 7.76 -8.32
C GLY A 27 -7.46 8.17 -7.52
N THR A 28 -7.22 7.59 -6.34
CA THR A 28 -6.00 7.86 -5.58
C THR A 28 -4.81 7.14 -6.22
N LYS A 29 -3.81 7.91 -6.66
CA LYS A 29 -2.53 7.34 -7.14
C LYS A 29 -1.81 6.63 -5.99
N MET A 30 -1.40 5.39 -6.21
CA MET A 30 -0.66 4.59 -5.22
C MET A 30 0.76 4.38 -5.70
N ASN A 31 1.75 4.87 -4.96
CA ASN A 31 3.16 4.58 -5.20
C ASN A 31 3.67 3.66 -4.09
N VAL A 32 3.72 2.36 -4.36
CA VAL A 32 4.15 1.33 -3.41
C VAL A 32 5.64 1.05 -3.60
N ARG A 33 6.40 1.01 -2.50
CA ARG A 33 7.82 0.65 -2.48
C ARG A 33 8.09 -0.26 -1.30
N ASN A 34 8.92 -1.28 -1.50
CA ASN A 34 9.49 -2.00 -0.37
C ASN A 34 10.80 -1.31 0.00
N LEU A 35 10.82 -0.60 1.13
CA LEU A 35 12.03 0.09 1.63
C LEU A 35 12.79 -0.75 2.67
N HIS A 36 12.30 -1.96 2.96
CA HIS A 36 12.87 -2.86 3.95
C HIS A 36 13.47 -4.09 3.27
N ASP A 37 14.46 -4.70 3.91
CA ASP A 37 15.15 -5.89 3.38
C ASP A 37 14.27 -7.14 3.39
N GLU A 38 13.23 -7.15 4.23
CA GLU A 38 12.28 -8.25 4.31
C GLU A 38 11.38 -8.34 3.08
N THR A 39 10.99 -9.56 2.71
CA THR A 39 10.03 -9.75 1.62
C THR A 39 8.66 -9.23 2.03
N LEU A 40 8.20 -8.19 1.34
CA LEU A 40 6.87 -7.64 1.49
C LEU A 40 5.84 -8.44 0.67
N GLU A 41 4.81 -8.94 1.35
CA GLU A 41 3.67 -9.61 0.74
C GLU A 41 2.41 -8.78 0.97
N ILE A 42 1.71 -8.47 -0.12
CA ILE A 42 0.51 -7.64 -0.15
C ILE A 42 -0.60 -8.32 -0.96
N THR A 43 -1.85 -8.10 -0.55
CA THR A 43 -3.04 -8.49 -1.31
C THR A 43 -3.78 -7.23 -1.74
N VAL A 44 -4.00 -7.09 -3.05
CA VAL A 44 -4.73 -5.94 -3.61
C VAL A 44 -6.11 -6.41 -4.03
N VAL A 45 -7.15 -5.81 -3.45
CA VAL A 45 -8.55 -6.04 -3.81
C VAL A 45 -9.11 -4.73 -4.39
N LYS A 46 -9.53 -4.75 -5.66
CA LYS A 46 -10.16 -3.61 -6.35
C LYS A 46 -11.65 -3.89 -6.53
N VAL A 47 -12.50 -2.93 -6.15
CA VAL A 47 -13.96 -3.02 -6.29
C VAL A 47 -14.51 -1.66 -6.75
N PRO A 48 -15.48 -1.61 -7.69
CA PRO A 48 -15.96 -2.71 -8.54
C PRO A 48 -14.85 -3.24 -9.47
N ALA A 49 -15.01 -4.48 -9.93
CA ALA A 49 -14.12 -5.04 -10.95
C ALA A 49 -14.16 -4.14 -12.21
N PRO A 50 -13.02 -3.95 -12.90
CA PRO A 50 -12.99 -3.21 -14.16
C PRO A 50 -13.93 -3.81 -15.21
#